data_AF-A0A535TA52-F1
#
_entry.id   AF-A0A535TA52-F1
#
_cell.length_a   1.000
_cell.length_b   1.000
_cell.length_c   1.000
_cell.angle_alpha   90.00
_cell.angle_beta   90.00
_cell.angle_gamma   90.00
#
_symmetry.space_group_name_H-M   'P 1'
#
loop_
_entity.id
_entity.type
_entity.pdbx_description
1 polymer ?
#
loop_
_entity_poly.entity_id
_entity_poly.type
_entity_poly.pdbx_seq_one_letter_code
_entity_poly.pdbx_strand_id
1 'polypeptide(L)'
;MNDFLVRLSIRSAMFAGAITGFVFGLFAGATLGALVSWFAGSIVDWQAQLGFSLGIAQQLLPLGDQVKSLESVSDRWFLVIPGVGLLVGFLGALIGLLAGGLWAALVNMGVLPIQVTVYRSGERVALRRSAGRQVRRDRRRKAVGE
;
A
#
# COMPACT_ATOMS: atom_id res chain seq x y z
N MET A 1 7.78 -5.02 -37.09
CA MET A 1 7.30 -4.95 -35.70
C MET A 1 8.16 -5.91 -34.90
N ASN A 2 9.11 -5.39 -34.12
CA ASN A 2 9.90 -6.24 -33.23
C ASN A 2 9.25 -6.15 -31.85
N ASP A 3 8.57 -7.22 -31.45
CA ASP A 3 8.04 -7.38 -30.09
C ASP A 3 9.21 -7.54 -29.13
N PHE A 4 9.56 -6.45 -28.45
CA PHE A 4 10.47 -6.54 -27.32
C PHE A 4 9.65 -7.00 -26.11
N LEU A 5 9.86 -8.26 -25.70
CA LEU A 5 9.58 -8.71 -24.35
C LEU A 5 10.37 -7.81 -23.40
N VAL A 6 9.72 -6.75 -22.90
CA VAL A 6 10.28 -5.92 -21.84
C VAL A 6 10.37 -6.83 -20.62
N ARG A 7 11.56 -7.38 -20.37
CA ARG A 7 11.85 -8.09 -19.12
C ARG A 7 11.62 -7.09 -17.99
N LEU A 8 10.50 -7.22 -17.30
CA LEU A 8 10.18 -6.37 -16.16
C LEU A 8 11.26 -6.63 -15.12
N SER A 9 11.86 -5.57 -14.59
CA SER A 9 12.86 -5.74 -13.52
C SER A 9 12.15 -6.32 -12.30
N ILE A 10 12.46 -7.60 -12.01
CA ILE A 10 11.92 -8.31 -10.85
C ILE A 10 12.22 -7.52 -9.58
N ARG A 11 13.40 -6.87 -9.52
CA ARG A 11 13.80 -6.01 -8.40
C ARG A 11 12.87 -4.81 -8.23
N SER A 12 12.48 -4.12 -9.30
CA SER A 12 11.59 -2.96 -9.18
C SER A 12 10.17 -3.37 -8.77
N ALA A 13 9.70 -4.51 -9.26
CA ALA A 13 8.38 -5.04 -8.89
C ALA A 13 8.35 -5.54 -7.43
N MET A 14 9.41 -6.21 -6.98
CA MET A 14 9.60 -6.57 -5.57
C MET A 14 9.60 -5.34 -4.68
N PHE A 15 10.29 -4.26 -5.08
CA PHE A 15 10.36 -3.03 -4.28
C PHE A 15 9.02 -2.28 -4.26
N ALA A 16 8.34 -2.18 -5.40
CA ALA A 16 7.00 -1.59 -5.49
C ALA A 16 5.99 -2.37 -4.64
N GLY A 17 6.05 -3.71 -4.70
CA GLY A 17 5.26 -4.60 -3.86
C GLY A 17 5.57 -4.40 -2.37
N ALA A 18 6.85 -4.32 -2.00
CA ALA A 18 7.27 -4.09 -0.62
C ALA A 18 6.77 -2.77 -0.04
N ILE A 19 6.87 -1.67 -0.80
CA ILE A 19 6.37 -0.35 -0.37
C ILE A 19 4.85 -0.40 -0.20
N THR A 20 4.14 -0.95 -1.19
CA THR A 20 2.67 -1.01 -1.15
C THR A 20 2.22 -1.86 0.04
N GLY A 21 2.81 -3.04 0.20
CA GLY A 21 2.54 -3.92 1.33
C GLY A 21 2.89 -3.29 2.68
N PHE A 22 3.98 -2.53 2.76
CA PHE A 22 4.36 -1.80 3.97
C PHE A 22 3.32 -0.75 4.33
N VAL A 23 2.87 0.08 3.38
CA VAL A 23 1.91 1.16 3.64
C VAL A 23 0.56 0.58 4.09
N PHE A 24 0.05 -0.45 3.40
CA PHE A 24 -1.19 -1.11 3.80
C PHE A 24 -1.05 -1.81 5.16
N GLY A 25 0.07 -2.50 5.40
CA GLY A 25 0.35 -3.14 6.68
C GLY A 25 0.47 -2.14 7.82
N LEU A 26 1.11 -1.00 7.59
CA LEU A 26 1.26 0.08 8.57
C LEU A 26 -0.10 0.66 8.94
N PHE A 27 -0.93 0.94 7.94
CA PHE A 27 -2.28 1.47 8.16
C PHE A 27 -3.16 0.48 8.91
N ALA A 28 -3.18 -0.79 8.49
CA ALA A 28 -3.95 -1.84 9.15
C ALA A 28 -3.46 -2.10 10.59
N GLY A 29 -2.14 -2.17 10.79
CA GLY A 29 -1.53 -2.36 12.11
C GLY A 29 -1.77 -1.19 13.05
N ALA A 30 -1.68 0.06 12.57
CA ALA A 30 -1.98 1.23 13.38
C ALA A 30 -3.46 1.26 13.77
N THR A 31 -4.36 0.89 12.85
CA THR A 31 -5.79 0.76 13.14
C THR A 31 -6.06 -0.31 14.20
N LEU A 32 -5.44 -1.48 14.07
CA LEU A 32 -5.52 -2.55 15.07
C LEU A 32 -4.97 -2.13 16.44
N GLY A 33 -3.80 -1.48 16.47
CA GLY A 33 -3.21 -0.97 17.70
C GLY A 33 -4.09 0.09 18.37
N ALA A 34 -4.75 0.94 17.58
CA ALA A 34 -5.68 1.95 18.08
C ALA A 34 -6.93 1.28 18.70
N LEU A 35 -7.51 0.30 18.01
CA LEU A 35 -8.65 -0.47 18.52
C LEU A 35 -8.29 -1.16 19.83
N VAL A 36 -7.13 -1.83 19.90
CA VAL A 36 -6.67 -2.53 21.11
C VAL A 36 -6.48 -1.56 22.28
N SER A 37 -5.81 -0.41 22.04
CA SER A 37 -5.58 0.60 23.07
C SER A 37 -6.89 1.22 23.57
N TRP A 38 -7.84 1.44 22.66
CA TRP A 38 -9.17 1.96 22.98
C TRP A 38 -10.03 0.96 23.77
N PHE A 39 -10.06 -0.31 23.35
CA PHE A 39 -10.75 -1.37 24.08
C PHE A 39 -10.17 -1.56 25.48
N ALA A 40 -8.85 -1.50 25.64
CA ALA A 40 -8.21 -1.61 26.94
C ALA A 40 -8.69 -0.51 27.91
N GLY A 41 -8.71 0.76 27.47
CA GLY A 41 -9.23 1.86 28.28
C GLY A 41 -10.73 1.71 28.59
N SER A 42 -11.52 1.31 27.60
CA SER A 42 -12.97 1.15 27.74
C SER A 42 -13.36 0.07 28.76
N ILE A 43 -12.59 -1.02 28.82
CA ILE A 43 -12.80 -2.10 29.79
C ILE A 43 -12.44 -1.62 31.21
N VAL A 44 -11.33 -0.88 31.37
CA VAL A 44 -10.92 -0.33 32.67
C VAL A 44 -11.97 0.64 33.21
N ASP A 45 -12.47 1.55 32.38
CA ASP A 45 -13.52 2.50 32.77
C ASP A 45 -14.82 1.81 33.17
N TRP A 46 -15.21 0.78 32.42
CA TRP A 46 -16.40 -0.03 32.75
C TRP A 46 -16.23 -0.75 34.10
N GLN A 47 -15.05 -1.28 34.40
CA GLN A 47 -14.76 -1.90 35.70
C GLN A 47 -14.74 -0.88 36.85
N ALA A 48 -14.27 0.34 36.61
CA ALA A 48 -14.33 1.42 37.59
C ALA A 48 -15.77 1.80 37.93
N GLN A 49 -16.64 1.90 36.93
CA GLN A 49 -18.06 2.18 37.14
C GLN A 49 -18.76 1.05 37.91
N LEU A 50 -18.47 -0.21 37.59
CA LEU A 50 -19.01 -1.35 38.32
C LEU A 50 -18.54 -1.43 39.77
N GLY A 51 -17.26 -1.17 40.04
CA GLY A 51 -16.73 -1.10 41.40
C GLY A 51 -17.44 -0.02 42.22
N PHE A 52 -17.69 1.14 41.61
CA PHE A 52 -18.43 2.24 42.25
C PHE A 52 -19.91 1.90 42.49
N SER A 53 -20.61 1.31 41.51
CA SER A 53 -22.04 0.97 41.64
C SER A 53 -22.31 -0.20 42.59
N LEU A 54 -21.38 -1.15 42.73
CA LEU A 54 -21.53 -2.32 43.60
C LEU A 54 -20.99 -2.09 45.02
N GLY A 55 -20.21 -1.02 45.24
CA GLY A 55 -19.54 -0.75 46.52
C GLY A 55 -18.43 -1.74 46.88
N ILE A 56 -17.92 -2.46 45.88
CA ILE A 56 -16.93 -3.55 46.02
C ILE A 56 -15.62 -3.11 45.38
N ALA A 57 -14.50 -3.39 46.05
CA ALA A 57 -13.16 -3.07 45.55
C ALA A 57 -12.86 -3.76 44.19
N GLN A 58 -12.24 -3.02 43.25
CA GLN A 58 -11.92 -3.49 41.88
C GLN A 58 -11.11 -4.81 41.83
N GLN A 59 -10.40 -5.17 42.89
CA GLN A 59 -9.64 -6.42 43.00
C GLN A 59 -10.50 -7.68 43.13
N LEU A 60 -11.79 -7.55 43.50
CA LEU A 60 -12.71 -8.68 43.63
C LEU A 60 -13.54 -8.93 42.36
N LEU A 61 -13.39 -8.09 41.34
CA LEU A 61 -14.03 -8.29 40.03
C LEU A 61 -13.20 -9.27 39.16
N PRO A 62 -13.84 -10.00 38.23
CA PRO A 62 -13.24 -11.12 37.50
C PRO A 62 -11.97 -10.82 36.66
N LEU A 63 -11.59 -9.54 36.50
CA LEU A 63 -10.35 -9.10 35.83
C LEU A 63 -9.44 -8.26 36.74
N GLY A 64 -9.67 -8.23 38.07
CA GLY A 64 -8.99 -7.34 39.02
C GLY A 64 -7.46 -7.34 38.95
N ASP A 65 -6.85 -8.50 38.68
CA ASP A 65 -5.39 -8.63 38.51
C ASP A 65 -4.89 -8.16 37.12
N GLN A 66 -5.76 -8.18 36.11
CA GLN A 66 -5.44 -7.79 34.73
C GLN A 66 -5.61 -6.28 34.50
N VAL A 67 -6.30 -5.55 35.40
CA VAL A 67 -6.53 -4.10 35.31
C VAL A 67 -5.23 -3.33 35.10
N LYS A 68 -4.19 -3.63 35.87
CA LYS A 68 -2.86 -2.98 35.71
C LYS A 68 -2.24 -3.20 34.34
N SER A 69 -2.47 -4.37 33.74
CA SER A 69 -1.97 -4.68 32.39
C SER A 69 -2.74 -3.89 31.34
N LEU A 70 -4.08 -3.85 31.44
CA LEU A 70 -4.94 -3.09 30.53
C LEU A 70 -4.69 -1.58 30.63
N GLU A 71 -4.55 -1.05 31.85
CA GLU A 71 -4.21 0.34 32.12
C GLU A 71 -2.85 0.71 31.51
N SER A 72 -1.84 -0.17 31.65
CA SER A 72 -0.53 0.07 31.03
C SER A 72 -0.56 0.08 29.49
N VAL A 73 -1.42 -0.74 28.88
CA VAL A 73 -1.61 -0.77 27.42
C VAL A 73 -2.37 0.47 26.96
N SER A 74 -3.36 0.93 27.73
CA SER A 74 -4.11 2.15 27.45
C SER A 74 -3.24 3.41 27.61
N ASP A 75 -2.49 3.53 28.70
CA ASP A 75 -1.59 4.67 28.95
C ASP A 75 -0.46 4.77 27.92
N ARG A 76 0.02 3.62 27.44
CA ARG A 76 1.08 3.55 26.43
C ARG A 76 0.53 3.47 25.01
N TRP A 77 -0.70 3.91 24.76
CA TRP A 77 -1.30 3.96 23.43
C TRP A 77 -0.36 4.58 22.38
N PHE A 78 0.38 5.63 22.76
CA PHE A 78 1.36 6.30 21.90
C PHE A 78 2.52 5.38 21.46
N LEU A 79 2.84 4.32 22.21
CA LEU A 79 3.84 3.31 21.85
C LEU A 79 3.20 2.08 21.20
N VAL A 80 2.02 1.67 21.67
CA VAL A 80 1.32 0.48 21.19
C VAL A 80 0.88 0.66 19.73
N ILE A 81 0.29 1.80 19.38
CA ILE A 81 -0.17 2.09 18.01
C ILE A 81 0.97 2.03 16.98
N PRO A 82 2.06 2.81 17.12
CA PRO A 82 3.17 2.73 16.17
C PRO A 82 3.92 1.40 16.27
N GLY A 83 4.00 0.78 17.45
CA GLY A 83 4.63 -0.53 17.62
C GLY A 83 3.93 -1.61 16.80
N VAL A 84 2.61 -1.76 16.97
CA VAL A 84 1.79 -2.70 16.19
C VAL A 84 1.76 -2.30 14.71
N GLY A 85 1.65 -1.01 14.41
CA GLY A 85 1.73 -0.47 13.06
C GLY A 85 2.99 -0.89 12.32
N LEU A 86 4.17 -0.70 12.93
CA LEU A 86 5.44 -1.10 12.33
C LEU A 86 5.55 -2.61 12.16
N LEU A 87 5.12 -3.39 13.15
CA LEU A 87 5.20 -4.86 13.12
C LEU A 87 4.38 -5.44 11.97
N VAL A 88 3.12 -4.99 11.84
CA VAL A 88 2.24 -5.38 10.73
C VAL A 88 2.71 -4.76 9.41
N GLY A 89 3.25 -3.55 9.42
CA GLY A 89 3.88 -2.91 8.26
C GLY A 89 5.03 -3.73 7.69
N PHE A 90 5.96 -4.20 8.53
CA PHE A 90 7.05 -5.07 8.09
C PHE A 90 6.55 -6.40 7.54
N LEU A 91 5.55 -7.01 8.19
CA LEU A 91 4.92 -8.22 7.68
C LEU A 91 4.28 -7.99 6.30
N GLY A 92 3.54 -6.88 6.15
CA GLY A 92 2.95 -6.44 4.89
C GLY A 92 4.01 -6.19 3.81
N ALA A 93 5.16 -5.60 4.18
CA ALA A 93 6.27 -5.38 3.25
C ALA A 93 6.85 -6.70 2.72
N LEU A 94 7.02 -7.71 3.58
CA LEU A 94 7.48 -9.04 3.17
C LEU A 94 6.48 -9.72 2.23
N ILE A 95 5.20 -9.68 2.57
CA ILE A 95 4.13 -10.22 1.72
C ILE A 95 4.10 -9.50 0.37
N GLY A 96 4.15 -8.17 0.39
CA GLY A 96 4.14 -7.33 -0.81
C GLY A 96 5.37 -7.55 -1.68
N LEU A 97 6.55 -7.72 -1.08
CA LEU A 97 7.79 -8.05 -1.79
C LEU A 97 7.66 -9.37 -2.55
N LEU A 98 7.16 -10.40 -1.87
CA LEU A 98 6.96 -11.73 -2.46
C LEU A 98 5.89 -11.68 -3.56
N ALA A 99 4.77 -11.00 -3.32
CA ALA A 99 3.70 -10.84 -4.29
C ALA A 99 4.18 -10.07 -5.55
N GLY A 100 4.92 -8.97 -5.36
CA GLY A 100 5.49 -8.20 -6.46
C GLY A 100 6.55 -8.96 -7.25
N GLY A 101 7.40 -9.74 -6.57
CA GLY A 101 8.37 -10.63 -7.21
C GLY A 101 7.72 -11.75 -8.00
N LEU A 102 6.70 -12.40 -7.43
CA LEU A 102 5.91 -13.43 -8.10
C LEU A 102 5.21 -12.88 -9.34
N TRP A 103 4.58 -11.71 -9.22
CA TRP A 103 3.90 -11.06 -10.34
C TRP A 103 4.87 -10.76 -11.50
N ALA A 104 6.05 -10.19 -11.20
CA ALA A 104 7.07 -9.96 -12.22
C ALA A 104 7.61 -11.24 -12.85
N ALA A 105 7.76 -12.31 -12.07
CA ALA A 105 8.17 -13.62 -12.57
C ALA A 105 7.13 -14.18 -13.55
N LEU A 106 5.84 -14.10 -13.21
CA LEU A 106 4.74 -14.57 -14.07
C LEU A 106 4.65 -13.79 -15.38
N VAL A 107 4.81 -12.46 -15.33
CA VAL A 107 4.87 -11.59 -16.52
C VAL A 107 6.08 -11.97 -17.39
N ASN A 108 7.25 -12.18 -16.79
CA ASN A 108 8.47 -12.55 -17.53
C ASN A 108 8.43 -13.98 -18.10
N MET A 109 7.67 -14.90 -17.50
CA MET A 109 7.44 -16.26 -18.03
C MET A 109 6.43 -16.29 -19.18
N GLY A 110 5.75 -15.18 -19.49
CA GLY A 110 4.79 -15.12 -20.60
C GLY A 110 3.41 -15.70 -20.27
N VAL A 111 3.11 -15.95 -18.98
CA VAL A 111 1.77 -16.40 -18.53
C VAL A 111 0.75 -15.26 -18.65
N LEU A 112 1.20 -14.01 -18.52
CA LEU A 112 0.41 -12.80 -18.71
C LEU A 112 1.04 -11.96 -19.84
N PRO A 113 0.58 -12.07 -21.10
CA PRO A 113 1.16 -11.33 -22.20
C PRO A 113 0.80 -9.85 -22.10
N ILE A 114 1.69 -9.05 -21.52
CA ILE A 114 1.58 -7.59 -21.53
C ILE A 114 2.19 -7.08 -22.85
N GLN A 115 1.34 -6.81 -23.84
CA GLN A 115 1.75 -6.14 -25.08
C GLN A 115 1.97 -4.65 -24.80
N VAL A 116 3.23 -4.21 -24.75
CA VAL A 116 3.57 -2.78 -24.61
C VAL A 116 4.10 -2.26 -25.93
N THR A 117 3.35 -1.38 -26.59
CA THR A 117 3.80 -0.72 -27.82
C THR A 117 4.83 0.36 -27.48
N VAL A 118 6.12 0.04 -27.56
CA VAL A 118 7.20 1.00 -27.31
C VAL A 118 7.45 1.82 -28.57
N TYR A 119 6.99 3.08 -28.58
CA TYR A 119 7.39 4.04 -29.61
C TYR A 119 8.81 4.53 -29.35
N ARG A 120 9.75 4.18 -30.25
CA ARG A 120 11.12 4.70 -30.18
C ARG A 120 11.08 6.22 -30.32
N SER A 121 11.85 6.95 -29.51
CA SER A 121 11.89 8.43 -29.55
C SER A 121 12.19 8.98 -30.96
N GLY A 122 13.02 8.27 -31.75
CA GLY A 122 13.28 8.60 -33.15
C GLY A 122 12.07 8.45 -34.10
N GLU A 123 11.18 7.49 -33.86
CA GLU A 123 9.93 7.34 -34.62
C GLU A 123 8.94 8.45 -34.29
N ARG A 124 8.85 8.90 -33.02
CA ARG A 124 8.01 10.06 -32.66
C ARG A 124 8.46 11.33 -33.37
N VAL A 125 9.77 11.56 -33.48
CA VAL A 125 10.32 12.71 -34.22
C VAL A 125 10.06 12.56 -35.73
N ALA A 126 10.22 11.36 -36.28
CA ALA A 126 9.92 11.08 -37.69
C ALA A 126 8.43 11.30 -38.01
N LEU A 127 7.51 10.80 -37.16
CA LEU A 127 6.06 10.94 -37.30
C LEU A 127 5.61 12.41 -37.22
N ARG A 128 6.18 13.17 -36.28
CA ARG A 128 5.90 14.62 -36.15
C ARG A 128 6.40 15.40 -37.37
N ARG A 129 7.55 14.98 -37.92
CA ARG A 129 8.16 15.61 -39.10
C ARG A 129 7.41 15.25 -40.39
N SER A 130 6.92 14.02 -40.56
CA SER A 130 6.07 13.62 -41.69
C SER A 130 4.69 14.28 -41.62
N ALA A 131 4.06 14.32 -40.44
CA ALA A 131 2.80 15.04 -40.23
C ALA A 131 2.93 16.54 -40.58
N GLY A 132 4.01 17.21 -40.13
CA GLY A 132 4.26 18.62 -40.48
C GLY A 132 4.51 18.84 -41.98
N ARG A 133 5.16 17.88 -42.66
CA ARG A 133 5.43 17.95 -44.10
C ARG A 133 4.16 17.75 -44.93
N GLN A 134 3.24 16.93 -44.45
CA GLN A 134 1.94 16.65 -45.07
C GLN A 134 1.00 17.86 -44.95
N VAL A 135 0.92 18.48 -43.77
CA VAL A 135 0.19 19.75 -43.56
C VAL A 135 0.72 20.86 -44.48
N ARG A 136 2.04 20.96 -44.65
CA ARG A 136 2.64 21.95 -45.58
C ARG A 136 2.29 21.68 -47.04
N ARG A 137 2.16 20.41 -47.45
CA ARG A 137 1.74 20.03 -48.81
C ARG A 137 0.26 20.34 -49.05
N ASP A 138 -0.61 20.04 -48.10
CA ASP A 138 -2.04 20.32 -48.21
C ASP A 138 -2.31 21.84 -48.25
N ARG A 139 -1.59 22.61 -47.44
CA ARG A 139 -1.66 24.08 -47.49
C ARG A 139 -1.17 24.64 -48.82
N ARG A 140 -0.14 24.02 -49.42
CA ARG A 140 0.34 24.40 -50.75
C ARG A 140 -0.67 24.04 -51.84
N ARG A 141 -1.33 22.89 -51.78
CA ARG A 141 -2.40 22.53 -52.73
C ARG A 141 -3.59 23.49 -52.63
N LYS A 142 -4.04 23.83 -51.41
CA LYS A 142 -5.10 24.83 -51.20
C LYS A 142 -4.75 26.23 -51.71
N ALA A 143 -3.46 26.60 -51.74
CA ALA A 143 -3.02 27.91 -52.23
C ALA A 143 -2.85 27.98 -53.76
N VAL A 144 -2.88 26.84 -54.47
CA VAL A 144 -2.66 26.78 -55.92
C VAL A 144 -3.98 26.68 -56.71
N GLY A 145 -5.12 26.55 -56.03
CA GLY A 145 -6.44 26.63 -56.67
C GLY A 145 -6.78 25.39 -57.50
N GLU A 146 -7.56 24.52 -56.89
CA GLU A 146 -8.65 23.81 -57.58
C GLU A 146 -9.96 24.30 -56.96
#